data_AF-A0A415ZPF7-F1
#
_entry.id   AF-A0A415ZPF7-F1
#
_cell.length_a   1.000
_cell.length_b   1.000
_cell.length_c   1.000
_cell.angle_alpha   90.00
_cell.angle_beta   90.00
_cell.angle_gamma   90.00
#
_symmetry.space_group_name_H-M   'P 1'
#
loop_
_entity.id
_entity.type
_entity.pdbx_description
1 polymer ?
#
loop_
_entity_poly.entity_id
_entity_poly.type
_entity_poly.pdbx_seq_one_letter_code
_entity_poly.pdbx_strand_id
1 'polypeptide(L)'
;MAKAKTGTFKEQRADQIKTDLSRLQDVLPRLGEPSYRFDVGERIRYGSMEESIVEEVLSDGKIYVIRCTKQKTGTETGETVCYAVPWTQIRPLTEVVTALERNRDIRLSFSPYTIEGVLTRYYHFGVDMDPYYQRGYVWEQEDKELLIDSIFSNIRIGELVFAKRDYEVCQSSGSLYEILDGKQRLDALRGYYENRYPYHGYYFNDLGARDRHVFLERTIPVADLIRPDEETILRCFLMLNRTGKRMDAAHLSSVEAMLQKLQEKKKKKEKQA
;
A
#
# COMPACT_ATOMS: atom_id res chain seq x y z
N MET A 1 -10.75 -55.08 17.92
CA MET A 1 -10.73 -54.12 16.80
C MET A 1 -10.16 -52.73 17.14
N ALA A 2 -9.88 -52.38 18.42
CA ALA A 2 -9.29 -51.08 18.77
C ALA A 2 -7.78 -50.94 18.43
N LYS A 3 -6.98 -52.00 18.61
CA LYS A 3 -5.52 -51.95 18.37
C LYS A 3 -5.10 -51.71 16.91
N ALA A 4 -5.91 -52.15 15.94
CA ALA A 4 -5.61 -52.01 14.51
C ALA A 4 -5.76 -50.55 14.01
N LYS A 5 -6.80 -49.83 14.47
CA LYS A 5 -7.01 -48.41 14.12
C LYS A 5 -5.97 -47.48 14.77
N THR A 6 -5.46 -47.82 15.95
CA THR A 6 -4.42 -47.04 16.65
C THR A 6 -3.05 -47.16 16.00
N GLY A 7 -2.72 -48.30 15.37
CA GLY A 7 -1.47 -48.48 14.62
C GLY A 7 -1.41 -47.60 13.38
N THR A 8 -2.48 -47.60 12.58
CA THR A 8 -2.58 -46.84 11.32
C THR A 8 -2.47 -45.33 11.52
N PHE A 9 -3.02 -44.79 12.62
CA PHE A 9 -2.96 -43.36 12.93
C PHE A 9 -1.55 -42.90 13.34
N LYS A 10 -0.81 -43.73 14.10
CA LYS A 10 0.58 -43.44 14.48
C LYS A 10 1.51 -43.46 13.28
N GLU A 11 1.31 -44.40 12.37
CA GLU A 11 2.07 -44.50 11.11
C GLU A 11 1.81 -43.29 10.20
N GLN A 12 0.55 -42.90 10.02
CA GLN A 12 0.18 -41.71 9.24
C GLN A 12 0.74 -40.40 9.82
N ARG A 13 0.75 -40.26 11.15
CA ARG A 13 1.40 -39.13 11.85
C ARG A 13 2.89 -39.08 11.55
N ALA A 14 3.59 -40.21 11.66
CA ALA A 14 5.03 -40.27 11.42
C ALA A 14 5.40 -39.95 9.97
N ASP A 15 4.63 -40.44 9.00
CA ASP A 15 4.84 -40.16 7.58
C ASP A 15 4.62 -38.69 7.24
N GLN A 16 3.60 -38.06 7.81
CA GLN A 16 3.32 -36.64 7.62
C GLN A 16 4.45 -35.76 8.19
N ILE A 17 4.87 -36.02 9.44
CA ILE A 17 5.97 -35.28 10.09
C ILE A 17 7.27 -35.45 9.30
N LYS A 18 7.59 -36.67 8.86
CA LYS A 18 8.79 -36.94 8.04
C LYS A 18 8.76 -36.17 6.73
N THR A 19 7.60 -36.13 6.07
CA THR A 19 7.41 -35.38 4.83
C THR A 19 7.62 -33.89 5.05
N ASP A 20 7.06 -33.33 6.13
CA ASP A 20 7.20 -31.91 6.46
C ASP A 20 8.65 -31.56 6.85
N LEU A 21 9.31 -32.39 7.67
CA LEU A 21 10.72 -32.20 8.02
C LEU A 21 11.64 -32.24 6.80
N SER A 22 11.39 -33.14 5.84
CA SER A 22 12.13 -33.19 4.58
C SER A 22 12.01 -31.87 3.81
N ARG A 23 10.80 -31.32 3.67
CA ARG A 23 10.57 -30.01 3.04
C ARG A 23 11.25 -28.87 3.80
N LEU A 24 11.34 -28.98 5.12
CA LEU A 24 11.95 -27.95 5.97
C LEU A 24 13.47 -27.96 5.97
N GLN A 25 14.14 -29.00 5.46
CA GLN A 25 15.61 -29.03 5.35
C GLN A 25 16.14 -27.86 4.51
N ASP A 26 15.47 -27.52 3.42
CA ASP A 26 15.85 -26.38 2.56
C ASP A 26 15.53 -25.02 3.19
N VAL A 27 14.57 -24.99 4.12
CA VAL A 27 14.08 -23.77 4.77
C VAL A 27 14.92 -23.44 6.00
N LEU A 28 15.37 -24.46 6.75
CA LEU A 28 16.03 -24.31 8.04
C LEU A 28 17.25 -23.38 8.03
N PRO A 29 18.16 -23.41 7.02
CA PRO A 29 19.30 -22.49 6.96
C PRO A 29 18.90 -21.02 6.78
N ARG A 30 17.67 -20.75 6.31
CA ARG A 30 17.14 -19.39 6.07
C ARG A 30 16.32 -18.86 7.24
N LEU A 31 16.03 -19.70 8.25
CA LEU A 31 15.32 -19.28 9.44
C LEU A 31 16.27 -18.53 10.37
N GLY A 32 15.98 -17.25 10.55
CA GLY A 32 16.62 -16.43 11.58
C GLY A 32 16.31 -16.94 12.99
N GLU A 33 17.05 -16.42 13.97
CA GLU A 33 16.85 -16.76 15.37
C GLU A 33 15.43 -16.39 15.85
N PRO A 34 14.68 -17.31 16.48
CA PRO A 34 13.35 -17.02 17.00
C PRO A 34 13.39 -15.92 18.05
N SER A 35 12.55 -14.88 17.90
CA SER A 35 12.41 -13.80 18.88
C SER A 35 11.46 -14.11 20.03
N TYR A 36 10.72 -15.22 19.92
CA TYR A 36 9.87 -15.81 20.95
C TYR A 36 9.84 -17.32 20.74
N ARG A 37 9.51 -18.08 21.79
CA ARG A 37 9.54 -19.54 21.82
C ARG A 37 8.27 -20.06 22.49
N PHE A 38 7.95 -21.32 22.22
CA PHE A 38 6.81 -22.00 22.82
C PHE A 38 7.26 -23.28 23.50
N ASP A 39 6.58 -23.62 24.58
CA ASP A 39 6.86 -24.84 25.32
C ASP A 39 6.00 -26.02 24.84
N VAL A 40 6.48 -27.24 25.06
CA VAL A 40 5.70 -28.44 24.80
C VAL A 40 4.42 -28.43 25.65
N GLY A 41 3.28 -28.69 25.01
CA GLY A 41 1.95 -28.63 25.62
C GLY A 41 1.27 -27.27 25.49
N GLU A 42 1.97 -26.23 25.03
CA GLU A 42 1.40 -24.89 24.86
C GLU A 42 0.39 -24.86 23.70
N ARG A 43 -0.73 -24.16 23.91
CA ARG A 43 -1.74 -23.92 22.87
C ARG A 43 -1.33 -22.73 22.02
N ILE A 44 -1.30 -22.91 20.71
CA ILE A 44 -0.84 -21.90 19.74
C ILE A 44 -1.87 -21.69 18.63
N ARG A 45 -1.74 -20.58 17.92
CA ARG A 45 -2.45 -20.32 16.67
C ARG A 45 -1.62 -20.82 15.50
N TYR A 46 -2.21 -21.66 14.67
CA TYR A 46 -1.65 -22.10 13.39
C TYR A 46 -2.71 -22.03 12.30
N GLY A 47 -2.50 -21.17 11.29
CA GLY A 47 -3.45 -20.94 10.21
C GLY A 47 -4.88 -20.66 10.71
N SER A 48 -5.84 -21.36 10.14
CA SER A 48 -7.27 -21.32 10.53
C SER A 48 -7.70 -22.57 11.33
N MET A 49 -6.77 -23.27 11.98
CA MET A 49 -7.09 -24.44 12.79
C MET A 49 -7.84 -24.02 14.06
N GLU A 50 -8.77 -24.87 14.51
CA GLU A 50 -9.59 -24.59 15.71
C GLU A 50 -8.74 -24.69 16.98
N GLU A 51 -7.95 -25.76 17.08
CA GLU A 51 -6.97 -25.93 18.15
C GLU A 51 -5.64 -26.40 17.56
N SER A 52 -4.54 -25.91 18.14
CA SER A 52 -3.19 -26.39 17.83
C SER A 52 -2.35 -26.38 19.11
N ILE A 53 -1.63 -27.47 19.36
CA ILE A 53 -0.80 -27.66 20.57
C ILE A 53 0.59 -28.10 20.15
N VAL A 54 1.62 -27.53 20.78
CA VAL A 54 3.01 -27.92 20.58
C VAL A 54 3.25 -29.30 21.19
N GLU A 55 3.74 -30.25 20.39
CA GLU A 55 4.12 -31.58 20.85
C GLU A 55 5.64 -31.73 20.99
N GLU A 56 6.41 -31.15 20.07
CA GLU A 56 7.87 -31.23 20.11
C GLU A 56 8.51 -29.93 19.63
N VAL A 57 9.67 -29.62 20.19
CA VAL A 57 10.50 -28.48 19.81
C VAL A 57 11.81 -29.01 19.24
N LEU A 58 12.13 -28.61 18.01
CA LEU A 58 13.27 -29.11 17.25
C LEU A 58 14.16 -27.95 16.79
N SER A 59 15.42 -28.27 16.45
CA SER A 59 16.38 -27.34 15.85
C SER A 59 16.50 -26.02 16.62
N ASP A 60 16.68 -26.11 17.95
CA ASP A 60 16.73 -24.97 18.87
C ASP A 60 15.55 -24.00 18.71
N GLY A 61 14.32 -24.52 18.73
CA GLY A 61 13.11 -23.68 18.67
C GLY A 61 12.81 -23.10 17.29
N LYS A 62 13.53 -23.53 16.24
CA LYS A 62 13.25 -23.09 14.86
C LYS A 62 12.10 -23.89 14.23
N ILE A 63 11.95 -25.16 14.61
CA ILE A 63 10.91 -26.06 14.09
C ILE A 63 10.09 -26.60 15.27
N TYR A 64 8.79 -26.71 15.06
CA TYR A 64 7.85 -27.28 16.03
C TYR A 64 7.05 -28.39 15.38
N VAL A 65 6.88 -29.50 16.09
CA VAL A 65 5.84 -30.47 15.77
C VAL A 65 4.59 -30.04 16.52
N ILE A 66 3.50 -29.82 15.79
CA ILE A 66 2.23 -29.40 16.35
C ILE A 66 1.14 -30.43 16.04
N ARG A 67 0.24 -30.62 17.00
CA ARG A 67 -1.01 -31.35 16.81
C ARG A 67 -2.15 -30.37 16.66
N CYS A 68 -2.88 -30.49 15.55
CA CYS A 68 -3.99 -29.64 15.21
C CYS A 68 -5.29 -30.44 15.18
N THR A 69 -6.38 -29.81 15.59
CA THR A 69 -7.74 -30.33 15.43
C THR A 69 -8.48 -29.46 14.44
N LYS A 70 -9.13 -30.09 13.47
CA LYS A 70 -9.97 -29.42 12.46
C LYS A 70 -11.38 -30.00 12.51
N GLN A 71 -12.40 -29.15 12.58
CA GLN A 71 -13.77 -29.60 12.36
C GLN A 71 -13.96 -30.00 10.89
N LYS A 72 -14.53 -31.18 10.66
CA LYS A 72 -15.02 -31.55 9.33
C LYS A 72 -16.36 -30.87 9.09
N THR A 73 -16.47 -30.15 7.98
CA THR A 73 -17.69 -29.45 7.59
C THR A 73 -18.86 -30.43 7.52
N GLY A 74 -19.85 -30.28 8.40
CA GLY A 74 -21.07 -31.12 8.42
C GLY A 74 -21.03 -32.39 9.29
N THR A 75 -20.01 -32.61 10.13
CA THR A 75 -19.96 -33.72 11.10
C THR A 75 -19.45 -33.26 12.46
N GLU A 76 -20.00 -33.81 13.57
CA GLU A 76 -19.56 -33.51 14.95
C GLU A 76 -18.18 -34.09 15.32
N THR A 77 -17.51 -34.83 14.42
CA THR A 77 -16.22 -35.46 14.68
C THR A 77 -15.07 -34.66 14.08
N GLY A 78 -14.22 -34.10 14.95
CA GLY A 78 -12.98 -33.42 14.55
C GLY A 78 -11.90 -34.40 14.12
N GLU A 79 -11.15 -34.05 13.07
CA GLU A 79 -9.97 -34.81 12.63
C GLU A 79 -8.72 -34.22 13.30
N THR A 80 -7.89 -35.10 13.86
CA THR A 80 -6.61 -34.72 14.47
C THR A 80 -5.47 -35.00 13.49
N VAL A 81 -4.66 -34.00 13.19
CA VAL A 81 -3.53 -34.09 12.26
C VAL A 81 -2.28 -33.47 12.91
N CYS A 82 -1.10 -33.98 12.59
CA CYS A 82 0.17 -33.42 13.08
C CYS A 82 0.98 -32.83 11.92
N TYR A 83 1.68 -31.73 12.17
CA TYR A 83 2.55 -31.07 11.21
C TYR A 83 3.89 -30.73 11.85
N ALA A 84 4.97 -30.76 11.06
CA ALA A 84 6.20 -30.05 11.41
C ALA A 84 6.21 -28.69 10.70
N VAL A 85 6.35 -27.61 11.47
CA VAL A 85 6.23 -26.24 10.96
C VAL A 85 7.34 -25.34 11.51
N PRO A 86 7.77 -24.31 10.78
CA PRO A 86 8.73 -23.35 11.30
C PRO A 86 8.07 -22.40 12.32
N TRP A 87 8.88 -21.87 13.24
CA TRP A 87 8.44 -20.91 14.26
C TRP A 87 7.71 -19.69 13.68
N THR A 88 8.03 -19.31 12.43
CA THR A 88 7.42 -18.21 11.70
C THR A 88 5.97 -18.47 11.27
N GLN A 89 5.42 -19.67 11.42
CA GLN A 89 4.03 -19.99 11.10
C GLN A 89 3.11 -20.17 12.32
N ILE A 90 3.69 -20.26 13.51
CA ILE A 90 2.93 -20.39 14.76
C ILE A 90 2.93 -19.06 15.52
N ARG A 91 1.79 -18.72 16.15
CA ARG A 91 1.61 -17.47 16.89
C ARG A 91 1.00 -17.74 18.26
N PRO A 92 1.24 -16.90 19.27
CA PRO A 92 0.49 -16.97 20.52
C PRO A 92 -1.01 -16.83 20.25
N LEU A 93 -1.81 -17.49 21.09
CA LEU A 93 -3.23 -17.19 21.13
C LEU A 93 -3.40 -15.75 21.63
N THR A 94 -4.28 -15.00 20.97
CA THR A 94 -4.67 -13.66 21.43
C THR A 94 -6.17 -13.55 21.40
N GLU A 95 -6.73 -13.06 22.50
CA GLU A 95 -8.14 -12.73 22.68
C GLU A 95 -8.43 -11.28 22.26
N VAL A 96 -7.39 -10.48 22.03
CA VAL A 96 -7.55 -9.07 21.66
C VAL A 96 -8.01 -8.95 20.23
N VAL A 97 -9.21 -8.40 20.05
CA VAL A 97 -9.71 -7.99 18.74
C VAL A 97 -9.22 -6.57 18.45
N THR A 98 -8.38 -6.42 17.44
CA THR A 98 -7.87 -5.12 17.00
C THR A 98 -8.51 -4.68 15.69
N ALA A 99 -8.87 -3.40 15.58
CA ALA A 99 -9.34 -2.77 14.34
C ALA A 99 -8.44 -1.57 13.98
N LEU A 100 -7.17 -1.87 13.67
CA LEU A 100 -6.14 -0.84 13.41
C LEU A 100 -6.19 -0.30 11.97
N GLU A 101 -6.74 -1.07 11.03
CA GLU A 101 -6.85 -0.68 9.63
C GLU A 101 -7.74 0.56 9.48
N ARG A 102 -7.31 1.52 8.66
CA ARG A 102 -8.05 2.74 8.31
C ARG A 102 -8.04 2.91 6.80
N ASN A 103 -9.04 3.61 6.26
CA ASN A 103 -9.12 3.97 4.83
C ASN A 103 -9.18 2.80 3.84
N ARG A 104 -9.80 1.68 4.24
CA ARG A 104 -10.00 0.49 3.39
C ARG A 104 -10.78 0.76 2.09
N ASP A 105 -11.62 1.79 2.13
CA ASP A 105 -12.43 2.30 1.02
C ASP A 105 -11.62 3.07 -0.03
N ILE A 106 -10.41 3.54 0.29
CA ILE A 106 -9.55 4.28 -0.62
C ILE A 106 -8.53 3.33 -1.24
N ARG A 107 -8.63 3.11 -2.56
CA ARG A 107 -7.65 2.33 -3.32
C ARG A 107 -7.12 3.13 -4.50
N LEU A 108 -5.81 3.36 -4.51
CA LEU A 108 -5.11 3.98 -5.62
C LEU A 108 -4.54 2.90 -6.53
N SER A 109 -4.95 2.92 -7.80
CA SER A 109 -4.37 2.09 -8.85
C SER A 109 -3.48 2.97 -9.71
N PHE A 110 -2.20 2.63 -9.76
CA PHE A 110 -1.22 3.38 -10.53
C PHE A 110 -1.02 2.75 -11.91
N SER A 111 -1.18 3.57 -12.93
CA SER A 111 -0.91 3.23 -14.33
C SER A 111 0.24 4.08 -14.86
N PRO A 112 1.09 3.55 -15.75
CA PRO A 112 2.14 4.34 -16.37
C PRO A 112 1.52 5.32 -17.38
N TYR A 113 1.86 6.60 -17.26
CA TYR A 113 1.52 7.64 -18.23
C TYR A 113 2.81 8.29 -18.73
N THR A 114 2.88 8.59 -20.02
CA THR A 114 3.96 9.46 -20.54
C THR A 114 3.80 10.87 -19.98
N ILE A 115 4.90 11.63 -19.91
CA ILE A 115 4.84 13.06 -19.57
C ILE A 115 3.95 13.78 -20.58
N GLU A 116 4.01 13.43 -21.87
CA GLU A 116 3.08 13.95 -22.87
C GLU A 116 1.62 13.67 -22.53
N GLY A 117 1.29 12.45 -22.08
CA GLY A 117 -0.08 12.10 -21.68
C GLY A 117 -0.55 12.90 -20.46
N VAL A 118 0.34 13.20 -19.53
CA VAL A 118 0.06 14.05 -18.37
C VAL A 118 -0.10 15.53 -18.76
N LEU A 119 0.75 16.04 -19.65
CA LEU A 119 0.62 17.40 -20.19
C LEU A 119 -0.69 17.52 -21.00
N THR A 120 -1.01 16.53 -21.83
CA THR A 120 -2.29 16.46 -22.55
C THR A 120 -3.46 16.55 -21.58
N ARG A 121 -3.39 15.83 -20.46
CA ARG A 121 -4.40 15.89 -19.41
C ARG A 121 -4.56 17.31 -18.86
N TYR A 122 -3.46 17.99 -18.58
CA TYR A 122 -3.49 19.38 -18.14
C TYR A 122 -4.14 20.30 -19.17
N TYR A 123 -3.63 20.31 -20.40
CA TYR A 123 -3.99 21.32 -21.40
C TYR A 123 -5.36 21.09 -22.04
N HIS A 124 -5.79 19.84 -22.19
CA HIS A 124 -7.04 19.52 -22.90
C HIS A 124 -8.23 19.26 -21.98
N PHE A 125 -7.99 18.84 -20.73
CA PHE A 125 -9.08 18.52 -19.79
C PHE A 125 -9.11 19.42 -18.56
N GLY A 126 -8.06 20.22 -18.33
CA GLY A 126 -7.95 21.11 -17.17
C GLY A 126 -7.59 20.36 -15.89
N VAL A 127 -6.63 20.92 -15.15
CA VAL A 127 -6.22 20.44 -13.83
C VAL A 127 -6.24 21.63 -12.86
N ASP A 128 -7.07 21.53 -11.82
CA ASP A 128 -7.04 22.44 -10.67
C ASP A 128 -5.78 22.18 -9.85
N MET A 129 -4.82 23.10 -9.95
CA MET A 129 -3.51 23.04 -9.27
C MET A 129 -3.53 23.70 -7.88
N ASP A 130 -4.58 24.46 -7.58
CA ASP A 130 -4.68 25.28 -6.36
C ASP A 130 -6.00 25.00 -5.60
N PRO A 131 -6.36 23.73 -5.34
CA PRO A 131 -7.51 23.44 -4.49
C PRO A 131 -7.23 23.91 -3.06
N TYR A 132 -8.30 24.24 -2.33
CA TYR A 132 -8.23 25.00 -1.08
C TYR A 132 -7.38 24.38 0.05
N TYR A 133 -7.13 23.07 0.01
CA TYR A 133 -6.34 22.33 1.01
C TYR A 133 -4.88 22.12 0.57
N GLN A 134 -4.52 22.45 -0.68
CA GLN A 134 -3.13 22.39 -1.14
C GLN A 134 -2.32 23.53 -0.54
N ARG A 135 -1.02 23.28 -0.37
CA ARG A 135 -0.06 24.33 -0.03
C ARG A 135 0.35 25.13 -1.27
N GLY A 136 1.00 26.27 -1.05
CA GLY A 136 1.66 27.05 -2.10
C GLY A 136 2.83 26.31 -2.76
N TYR A 137 3.37 26.93 -3.81
CA TYR A 137 4.59 26.49 -4.47
C TYR A 137 5.79 26.74 -3.55
N VAL A 138 6.62 25.72 -3.32
CA VAL A 138 7.79 25.78 -2.43
C VAL A 138 9.06 25.24 -3.09
N TRP A 139 8.96 24.80 -4.34
CA TRP A 139 10.12 24.40 -5.13
C TRP A 139 10.74 25.63 -5.75
N GLU A 140 12.01 25.83 -5.44
CA GLU A 140 12.83 26.83 -6.10
C GLU A 140 13.29 26.31 -7.47
N GLN A 141 13.94 27.17 -8.23
CA GLN A 141 14.41 26.85 -9.57
C GLN A 141 15.32 25.60 -9.57
N GLU A 142 16.18 25.45 -8.58
CA GLU A 142 17.09 24.32 -8.44
C GLU A 142 16.34 23.00 -8.23
N ASP A 143 15.25 22.99 -7.45
CA ASP A 143 14.41 21.79 -7.26
C ASP A 143 13.75 21.36 -8.58
N LYS A 144 13.30 22.35 -9.36
CA LYS A 144 12.68 22.12 -10.68
C LYS A 144 13.69 21.56 -11.66
N GLU A 145 14.91 22.09 -11.70
CA GLU A 145 16.01 21.58 -12.54
C GLU A 145 16.43 20.16 -12.15
N LEU A 146 16.50 19.83 -10.86
CA LEU A 146 16.79 18.47 -10.39
C LEU A 146 15.74 17.45 -10.85
N LEU A 147 14.47 17.86 -10.97
CA LEU A 147 13.45 17.01 -11.58
C LEU A 147 13.75 16.74 -13.05
N ILE A 148 14.14 17.77 -13.80
CA ILE A 148 14.47 17.65 -15.23
C ILE A 148 15.72 16.78 -15.42
N ASP A 149 16.76 16.97 -14.60
CA ASP A 149 17.94 16.10 -14.57
C ASP A 149 17.54 14.64 -14.35
N SER A 150 16.68 14.37 -13.36
CA SER A 150 16.20 13.02 -13.08
C SER A 150 15.50 12.36 -14.28
N ILE A 151 14.80 13.13 -15.11
CA ILE A 151 14.15 12.63 -16.33
C ILE A 151 15.20 12.18 -17.34
N PHE A 152 16.17 13.04 -17.65
CA PHE A 152 17.24 12.75 -18.61
C PHE A 152 18.23 11.68 -18.11
N SER A 153 18.39 11.57 -16.80
CA SER A 153 19.25 10.58 -16.12
C SER A 153 18.57 9.23 -15.88
N ASN A 154 17.37 9.02 -16.43
CA ASN A 154 16.59 7.79 -16.27
C ASN A 154 16.26 7.45 -14.79
N ILE A 155 16.12 8.44 -13.93
CA ILE A 155 15.74 8.29 -12.52
C ILE A 155 14.21 8.38 -12.39
N ARG A 156 13.62 7.67 -11.41
CA ARG A 156 12.18 7.71 -11.12
C ARG A 156 11.84 9.02 -10.41
N ILE A 157 10.91 9.79 -10.97
CA ILE A 157 10.53 11.13 -10.45
C ILE A 157 9.33 11.12 -9.49
N GLY A 158 8.95 9.94 -9.00
CA GLY A 158 7.77 9.71 -8.16
C GLY A 158 6.49 9.59 -8.99
N GLU A 159 5.35 9.94 -8.41
CA GLU A 159 4.01 9.70 -8.97
C GLU A 159 3.14 10.96 -8.96
N LEU A 160 2.05 10.95 -9.71
CA LEU A 160 1.01 11.97 -9.65
C LEU A 160 -0.31 11.33 -9.26
N VAL A 161 -1.07 12.00 -8.41
CA VAL A 161 -2.40 11.52 -8.01
C VAL A 161 -3.41 12.63 -8.26
N PHE A 162 -4.50 12.30 -8.93
CA PHE A 162 -5.57 13.24 -9.26
C PHE A 162 -6.91 12.79 -8.67
N ALA A 163 -7.75 13.75 -8.31
CA ALA A 163 -9.19 13.55 -8.22
C ALA A 163 -9.82 13.87 -9.57
N LYS A 164 -10.50 12.91 -10.18
CA LYS A 164 -11.30 13.13 -11.39
C LYS A 164 -12.71 13.52 -10.97
N ARG A 165 -13.06 14.78 -11.17
CA ARG A 165 -14.37 15.35 -10.81
C ARG A 165 -15.45 14.90 -11.80
N ASP A 166 -16.71 15.09 -11.41
CA ASP A 166 -17.84 14.90 -12.32
C ASP A 166 -17.85 15.95 -13.44
N TYR A 167 -18.39 15.58 -14.60
CA TYR A 167 -18.45 16.47 -15.76
C TYR A 167 -19.27 17.74 -15.49
N GLU A 168 -20.30 17.67 -14.66
CA GLU A 168 -21.09 18.84 -14.24
C GLU A 168 -20.25 19.84 -13.43
N VAL A 169 -19.36 19.35 -12.57
CA VAL A 169 -18.40 20.18 -11.82
C VAL A 169 -17.34 20.76 -12.76
N CYS A 170 -16.91 19.98 -13.77
CA CYS A 170 -16.00 20.47 -14.81
C CYS A 170 -16.63 21.64 -15.62
N GLN A 171 -17.92 21.60 -15.93
CA GLN A 171 -18.58 22.68 -16.68
C GLN A 171 -18.60 24.02 -15.92
N SER A 172 -18.66 23.97 -14.59
CA SER A 172 -18.67 25.19 -13.76
C SER A 172 -17.27 25.68 -13.37
N SER A 173 -16.32 24.76 -13.16
CA SER A 173 -14.95 25.10 -12.71
C SER A 173 -13.90 25.16 -13.82
N GLY A 174 -14.20 24.63 -15.01
CA GLY A 174 -13.27 24.51 -16.14
C GLY A 174 -12.20 23.43 -15.98
N SER A 175 -12.20 22.67 -14.88
CA SER A 175 -11.20 21.64 -14.60
C SER A 175 -11.84 20.29 -14.31
N LEU A 176 -11.52 19.28 -15.13
CA LEU A 176 -11.99 17.91 -14.92
C LEU A 176 -11.19 17.20 -13.82
N TYR A 177 -9.93 17.59 -13.66
CA TYR A 177 -9.02 16.99 -12.68
C TYR A 177 -8.65 18.01 -11.62
N GLU A 178 -8.27 17.50 -10.46
CA GLU A 178 -7.72 18.25 -9.34
C GLU A 178 -6.50 17.50 -8.82
N ILE A 179 -5.40 18.21 -8.55
CA ILE A 179 -4.17 17.57 -8.10
C ILE A 179 -4.21 17.23 -6.61
N LEU A 180 -4.01 15.95 -6.27
CA LEU A 180 -3.93 15.46 -4.89
C LEU A 180 -2.48 15.34 -4.42
N ASP A 181 -1.61 14.77 -5.26
CA ASP A 181 -0.17 14.70 -5.00
C ASP A 181 0.64 14.97 -6.27
N GLY A 182 1.82 15.57 -6.08
CA GLY A 182 2.75 15.90 -7.15
C GLY A 182 2.56 17.27 -7.81
N LYS A 183 1.86 18.21 -7.15
CA LYS A 183 1.70 19.60 -7.59
C LYS A 183 3.01 20.25 -8.09
N GLN A 184 4.06 20.23 -7.27
CA GLN A 184 5.36 20.83 -7.62
C GLN A 184 6.02 20.14 -8.83
N ARG A 185 5.86 18.81 -8.93
CA ARG A 185 6.39 18.02 -10.05
C ARG A 185 5.69 18.41 -11.34
N LEU A 186 4.36 18.43 -11.33
CA LEU A 186 3.59 18.81 -12.51
C LEU A 186 3.84 20.27 -12.91
N ASP A 187 4.03 21.17 -11.95
CA ASP A 187 4.45 22.57 -12.22
C ASP A 187 5.82 22.65 -12.88
N ALA A 188 6.81 21.89 -12.39
CA ALA A 188 8.13 21.82 -13.00
C ALA A 188 8.07 21.26 -14.44
N LEU A 189 7.41 20.11 -14.63
CA LEU A 189 7.24 19.49 -15.96
C LEU A 189 6.62 20.45 -16.96
N ARG A 190 5.51 21.10 -16.56
CA ARG A 190 4.87 22.18 -17.31
C ARG A 190 5.83 23.30 -17.60
N GLY A 191 6.51 23.82 -16.57
CA GLY A 191 7.29 25.03 -16.67
C GLY A 191 8.46 24.86 -17.65
N TYR A 192 9.08 23.68 -17.64
CA TYR A 192 10.11 23.35 -18.61
C TYR A 192 9.53 23.24 -20.03
N TYR A 193 8.44 22.48 -20.20
CA TYR A 193 7.75 22.33 -21.49
C TYR A 193 7.30 23.67 -22.10
N GLU A 194 6.85 24.60 -21.25
CA GLU A 194 6.43 25.96 -21.63
C GLU A 194 7.60 26.93 -21.82
N ASN A 195 8.85 26.46 -21.78
CA ASN A 195 10.06 27.29 -21.90
C ASN A 195 10.16 28.40 -20.83
N ARG A 196 9.62 28.18 -19.62
CA ARG A 196 9.69 29.17 -18.53
C ARG A 196 11.05 29.21 -17.86
N TYR A 197 11.79 28.11 -17.92
CA TYR A 197 13.13 28.01 -17.35
C TYR A 197 14.01 27.02 -18.12
N PRO A 198 15.34 27.20 -18.13
CA PRO A 198 16.26 26.32 -18.82
C PRO A 198 16.71 25.14 -17.96
N TYR A 199 17.26 24.10 -18.60
CA TYR A 199 18.03 23.04 -17.98
C TYR A 199 19.38 22.94 -18.70
N HIS A 200 20.49 23.08 -17.97
CA HIS A 200 21.83 23.24 -18.55
C HIS A 200 21.92 24.33 -19.65
N GLY A 201 21.15 25.42 -19.49
CA GLY A 201 21.12 26.53 -20.45
C GLY A 201 20.22 26.30 -21.67
N TYR A 202 19.55 25.15 -21.79
CA TYR A 202 18.63 24.83 -22.88
C TYR A 202 17.18 24.83 -22.41
N TYR A 203 16.32 25.55 -23.11
CA TYR A 203 14.87 25.44 -22.96
C TYR A 203 14.33 24.26 -23.75
N PHE A 204 13.09 23.85 -23.49
CA PHE A 204 12.47 22.72 -24.19
C PHE A 204 12.46 22.88 -25.73
N ASN A 205 12.26 24.10 -26.24
CA ASN A 205 12.27 24.35 -27.69
C ASN A 205 13.67 24.28 -28.31
N ASP A 206 14.73 24.42 -27.51
CA ASP A 206 16.11 24.32 -27.97
C ASP A 206 16.56 22.86 -28.11
N LEU A 207 15.84 21.92 -27.48
CA LEU A 207 16.19 20.50 -27.48
C LEU A 207 16.11 19.91 -28.88
N GLY A 208 17.06 19.02 -29.20
CA GLY A 208 16.98 18.18 -30.38
C GLY A 208 15.81 17.18 -30.31
N ALA A 209 15.43 16.61 -31.46
CA ALA A 209 14.31 15.67 -31.55
C ALA A 209 14.44 14.46 -30.59
N ARG A 210 15.67 13.97 -30.38
CA ARG A 210 15.96 12.87 -29.46
C ARG A 210 15.65 13.23 -28.01
N ASP A 211 16.10 14.39 -27.55
CA ASP A 211 15.92 14.80 -26.15
C ASP A 211 14.48 15.19 -25.85
N ARG A 212 13.79 15.82 -26.82
CA ARG A 212 12.33 16.03 -26.71
C ARG A 212 11.58 14.71 -26.57
N HIS A 213 11.95 13.70 -27.35
CA HIS A 213 11.34 12.38 -27.25
C HIS A 213 11.62 11.72 -25.89
N VAL A 214 12.86 11.79 -25.38
CA VAL A 214 13.20 11.28 -24.03
C VAL A 214 12.35 11.94 -22.95
N PHE A 215 12.19 13.27 -23.01
CA PHE A 215 11.36 14.00 -22.06
C PHE A 215 9.88 13.59 -22.17
N LEU A 216 9.29 13.65 -23.38
CA LEU A 216 7.87 13.42 -23.58
C LEU A 216 7.43 11.98 -23.28
N GLU A 217 8.22 10.99 -23.70
CA GLU A 217 7.90 9.56 -23.54
C GLU A 217 8.26 9.01 -22.15
N ARG A 218 8.88 9.83 -21.30
CA ARG A 218 9.19 9.41 -19.94
C ARG A 218 7.90 9.01 -19.22
N THR A 219 7.88 7.81 -18.65
CA THR A 219 6.69 7.33 -17.92
C THR A 219 6.73 7.69 -16.45
N ILE A 220 5.59 8.16 -15.95
CA ILE A 220 5.32 8.41 -14.54
C ILE A 220 4.09 7.62 -14.09
N PRO A 221 4.11 6.99 -12.91
CA PRO A 221 2.92 6.42 -12.31
C PRO A 221 1.87 7.50 -12.03
N VAL A 222 0.64 7.26 -12.48
CA VAL A 222 -0.51 8.14 -12.25
C VAL A 222 -1.66 7.33 -11.68
N ALA A 223 -2.31 7.86 -10.64
CA ALA A 223 -3.54 7.31 -10.08
C ALA A 223 -4.67 8.34 -10.08
N ASP A 224 -5.89 7.88 -10.36
CA ASP A 224 -7.10 8.70 -10.36
C ASP A 224 -8.07 8.20 -9.29
N LEU A 225 -8.48 9.08 -8.37
CA LEU A 225 -9.70 8.89 -7.60
C LEU A 225 -10.88 9.33 -8.46
N ILE A 226 -11.78 8.40 -8.75
CA ILE A 226 -12.92 8.65 -9.64
C ILE A 226 -14.09 9.17 -8.83
N ARG A 227 -14.48 10.42 -9.07
CA ARG A 227 -15.62 11.11 -8.45
C ARG A 227 -15.62 11.00 -6.91
N PRO A 228 -14.49 11.32 -6.24
CA PRO A 228 -14.43 11.27 -4.79
C PRO A 228 -15.28 12.40 -4.19
N ASP A 229 -15.86 12.15 -3.02
CA ASP A 229 -16.39 13.23 -2.19
C ASP A 229 -15.27 13.99 -1.47
N GLU A 230 -15.61 15.13 -0.90
CA GLU A 230 -14.65 16.01 -0.21
C GLU A 230 -13.94 15.29 0.96
N GLU A 231 -14.65 14.45 1.70
CA GLU A 231 -14.08 13.65 2.80
C GLU A 231 -13.01 12.68 2.28
N THR A 232 -13.27 12.01 1.16
CA THR A 232 -12.35 11.08 0.50
C THR A 232 -11.11 11.81 -0.02
N ILE A 233 -11.29 12.99 -0.63
CA ILE A 233 -10.20 13.85 -1.11
C ILE A 233 -9.24 14.18 0.04
N LEU A 234 -9.75 14.71 1.16
CA LEU A 234 -8.90 15.11 2.29
C LEU A 234 -8.21 13.91 2.96
N ARG A 235 -8.92 12.78 3.11
CA ARG A 235 -8.32 11.55 3.65
C ARG A 235 -7.20 11.04 2.75
N CYS A 236 -7.40 11.02 1.44
CA CYS A 236 -6.38 10.59 0.48
C CYS A 236 -5.18 11.55 0.49
N PHE A 237 -5.42 12.86 0.49
CA PHE A 237 -4.36 13.86 0.59
C PHE A 237 -3.49 13.66 1.83
N LEU A 238 -4.10 13.42 3.00
CA LEU A 238 -3.39 13.11 4.24
C LEU A 238 -2.62 11.78 4.15
N MET A 239 -3.18 10.75 3.52
CA MET A 239 -2.48 9.47 3.32
C MET A 239 -1.19 9.65 2.51
N LEU A 240 -1.26 10.41 1.41
CA LEU A 240 -0.13 10.63 0.51
C LEU A 240 0.97 11.49 1.13
N ASN A 241 0.60 12.47 1.96
CA ASN A 241 1.54 13.46 2.50
C ASN A 241 2.05 13.16 3.92
N ARG A 242 1.54 12.11 4.59
CA ARG A 242 2.02 11.69 5.92
C ARG A 242 3.32 10.88 5.88
N THR A 243 3.58 10.17 4.78
CA THR A 243 4.74 9.28 4.64
C THR A 243 5.62 9.75 3.48
N GLY A 244 6.72 10.47 3.75
CA GLY A 244 7.62 11.00 2.72
C GLY A 244 8.39 12.25 3.14
N LYS A 245 9.01 12.96 2.17
CA LYS A 245 9.68 14.26 2.40
C LYS A 245 8.61 15.24 2.91
N ARG A 246 8.67 15.52 4.21
CA ARG A 246 7.52 15.99 5.01
C ARG A 246 6.93 17.27 4.44
N MET A 247 5.65 17.21 4.09
CA MET A 247 4.84 18.42 4.06
C MET A 247 4.84 19.03 5.47
N ASP A 248 4.80 20.36 5.55
CA ASP A 248 4.85 21.06 6.83
C ASP A 248 3.76 20.54 7.78
N ALA A 249 4.15 20.31 9.04
CA ALA A 249 3.28 19.69 10.03
C ALA A 249 2.09 20.59 10.37
N ALA A 250 2.27 21.91 10.38
CA ALA A 250 1.17 22.84 10.64
C ALA A 250 0.13 22.81 9.51
N HIS A 251 0.58 22.69 8.26
CA HIS A 251 -0.34 22.52 7.13
C HIS A 251 -1.14 21.21 7.22
N LEU A 252 -0.49 20.09 7.58
CA LEU A 252 -1.19 18.82 7.80
C LEU A 252 -2.25 18.93 8.91
N SER A 253 -1.92 19.57 10.04
CA SER A 253 -2.88 19.80 11.12
C SER A 253 -4.06 20.68 10.71
N SER A 254 -3.83 21.68 9.83
CA SER A 254 -4.91 22.50 9.26
C SER A 254 -5.88 21.64 8.44
N VAL A 255 -5.36 20.77 7.58
CA VAL A 255 -6.18 19.86 6.76
C VAL A 255 -6.93 18.83 7.63
N GLU A 256 -6.30 18.32 8.69
CA GLU A 256 -6.98 17.47 9.68
C GLU A 256 -8.15 18.19 10.35
N ALA A 257 -8.01 19.48 10.69
CA ALA A 257 -9.09 20.28 11.26
C ALA A 257 -10.24 20.51 10.26
N MET A 258 -9.93 20.66 8.95
CA MET A 258 -10.95 20.71 7.90
C MET A 258 -11.75 19.41 7.83
N LEU A 259 -11.06 18.26 7.83
CA LEU A 259 -11.67 16.93 7.82
C LEU A 259 -12.59 16.71 9.04
N GLN A 260 -12.14 17.07 10.24
CA GLN A 260 -12.95 16.94 11.46
C GLN A 260 -14.24 17.77 11.37
N LYS A 261 -14.16 19.04 10.93
CA LYS A 261 -15.33 19.91 10.76
C LYS A 261 -16.34 19.31 9.77
N LEU A 262 -15.87 18.71 8.67
CA LEU A 262 -16.74 18.05 7.69
C LEU A 262 -17.46 16.85 8.29
N GLN A 263 -16.74 16.00 9.02
CA GLN A 263 -17.30 14.80 9.67
C GLN A 263 -18.34 15.17 10.75
N GLU A 264 -18.10 16.23 11.52
CA GLU A 264 -19.07 16.73 12.50
C GLU A 264 -20.35 17.26 11.84
N LYS A 265 -20.23 17.99 10.73
CA LYS A 265 -21.39 18.47 9.96
C LYS A 265 -22.23 17.31 9.42
N LYS A 266 -21.59 16.26 8.90
CA LYS A 266 -22.25 15.06 8.38
C LYS A 266 -23.04 14.33 9.48
N LYS A 267 -22.41 14.09 10.64
CA LYS A 267 -23.06 13.49 11.82
C LYS A 267 -24.24 14.31 12.34
N LYS A 268 -24.18 15.65 12.27
CA LYS A 268 -25.31 16.52 12.66
C LYS A 268 -26.50 16.39 11.72
N LYS A 269 -26.26 16.30 10.41
CA LYS A 269 -27.32 16.11 9.40
C LYS A 269 -27.99 14.74 9.55
N GLU A 270 -27.22 13.68 9.77
CA GLU A 270 -27.73 12.32 9.97
C GLU A 270 -28.59 12.15 11.23
N LYS A 271 -28.38 12.99 12.26
CA LYS A 271 -29.19 12.98 13.48
C LYS A 271 -30.50 13.80 13.37
N GLN A 272 -30.63 14.61 12.32
CA GLN A 272 -31.80 15.48 12.09
C GLN A 272 -32.73 14.96 11.00
N ALA A 273 -32.31 13.92 10.27
CA ALA A 273 -33.10 13.18 9.28
C ALA A 273 -33.71 11.92 9.91
#